data_AF-C0VPW5-F1
#
_entry.id   AF-C0VPW5-F1
#
_cell.length_a   1.000
_cell.length_b   1.000
_cell.length_c   1.000
_cell.angle_alpha   90.00
_cell.angle_beta   90.00
_cell.angle_gamma   90.00
#
_symmetry.space_group_name_H-M   'P 1'
#
loop_
_entity.id
_entity.type
_entity.pdbx_description
1 polymer ?
#
loop_
_entity_poly.entity_id
_entity_poly.type
_entity_poly.pdbx_seq_one_letter_code
_entity_poly.pdbx_strand_id
1 'polypeptide(L)'
;LLNEQKHAKDKLRLNEISNFLEIIKYQDQVANIKALSIKVVENENKKISIDEIISQKEQLIKTKKAELRDEEKGADKVNELLKNFFGHHYLSLQPITNKSGVRFEVIRDDKKAYHLSEGECSLLAFCYFMAKLEDIDTKGSKPIIWIDDPISSLDSNHIFFIYSLINEKIVNNHIFGQLFISTHNLDFLKYLRKVDGKFLNASGKHQNYQKEYFLISRVNDTSKISIMPKYLKEYVTEFNYLFHQIYKCSVIEVIDDSNYITFYNFGNNARKFFEIYLYYKYPDKGMTEETLNLFFDGDNIPALLTDRINNEYSHLCGVFERGSSPVEVPEMQIAAKRIITKLSADREQFIGLLKSVGEDTSNISSASEV
;
A
#
# COMPACT_ATOMS: atom_id res chain seq x y z
N LEU A 1 -63.49 53.16 67.64
CA LEU A 1 -62.54 53.94 66.80
C LEU A 1 -61.19 53.25 66.57
N LEU A 2 -60.24 53.22 67.51
CA LEU A 2 -58.90 52.61 67.27
C LEU A 2 -58.93 51.11 66.95
N ASN A 3 -59.75 50.34 67.67
CA ASN A 3 -59.93 48.90 67.41
C ASN A 3 -60.65 48.61 66.09
N GLU A 4 -61.61 49.44 65.70
CA GLU A 4 -62.35 49.28 64.43
C GLU A 4 -61.46 49.62 63.23
N GLN A 5 -60.61 50.65 63.34
CA GLN A 5 -59.60 50.94 62.32
C GLN A 5 -58.61 49.80 62.13
N LYS A 6 -58.14 49.18 63.22
CA LYS A 6 -57.25 48.01 63.16
C LYS A 6 -57.93 46.84 62.45
N HIS A 7 -59.17 46.55 62.83
CA HIS A 7 -59.97 45.48 62.22
C HIS A 7 -60.29 45.74 60.74
N ALA A 8 -60.52 47.00 60.35
CA ALA A 8 -60.75 47.37 58.95
C ALA A 8 -59.47 47.25 58.11
N LYS A 9 -58.32 47.66 58.64
CA LYS A 9 -57.01 47.49 58.00
C LYS A 9 -56.66 46.01 57.81
N ASP A 10 -56.92 45.18 58.81
CA ASP A 10 -56.69 43.73 58.71
C ASP A 10 -57.60 43.10 57.65
N LYS A 11 -58.87 43.52 57.56
CA LYS A 11 -59.78 43.07 56.48
C LYS A 11 -59.31 43.48 55.09
N LEU A 12 -58.86 44.72 54.92
CA LEU A 12 -58.30 45.21 53.64
C LEU A 12 -57.06 44.40 53.23
N ARG A 13 -56.16 44.15 54.18
CA ARG A 13 -54.97 43.33 53.96
C ARG A 13 -55.34 41.90 53.53
N LEU A 14 -56.30 41.28 54.20
CA LEU A 14 -56.76 39.93 53.85
C LEU A 14 -57.44 39.89 52.47
N ASN A 15 -58.17 40.94 52.10
CA ASN A 15 -58.78 41.06 50.78
C ASN A 15 -57.72 41.20 49.67
N GLU A 16 -56.69 42.03 49.86
CA GLU A 16 -55.59 42.13 48.90
C GLU A 16 -54.82 40.81 48.75
N ILE A 17 -54.58 40.10 49.85
CA ILE A 17 -53.97 38.77 49.82
C ILE A 17 -54.85 37.80 49.03
N SER A 18 -56.17 37.79 49.26
CA SER A 18 -57.11 36.93 48.53
C SER A 18 -57.10 37.21 47.02
N ASN A 19 -57.19 38.49 46.63
CA ASN A 19 -57.13 38.91 45.23
C ASN A 19 -55.80 38.53 44.58
N PHE A 20 -54.68 38.72 45.29
CA PHE A 20 -53.37 38.35 44.77
C PHE A 20 -53.27 36.83 44.54
N LEU A 21 -53.79 36.01 45.47
CA LEU A 21 -53.81 34.55 45.34
C LEU A 21 -54.65 34.07 44.14
N GLU A 22 -55.75 34.76 43.82
CA GLU A 22 -56.57 34.50 42.62
C GLU A 22 -55.84 34.93 41.33
N ILE A 23 -55.26 36.14 41.30
CA ILE A 23 -54.54 36.68 40.13
C ILE A 23 -53.40 35.74 39.70
N ILE A 24 -52.61 35.25 40.66
CA ILE A 24 -51.49 34.35 40.37
C ILE A 24 -51.94 32.89 40.20
N LYS A 25 -53.23 32.59 40.40
CA LYS A 25 -53.80 31.24 40.43
C LYS A 25 -52.99 30.31 41.33
N TYR A 26 -52.78 30.74 42.58
CA TYR A 26 -51.84 30.10 43.50
C TYR A 26 -52.11 28.59 43.67
N GLN A 27 -53.37 28.19 43.78
CA GLN A 27 -53.75 26.78 43.92
C GLN A 27 -53.37 25.94 42.69
N ASP A 28 -53.55 26.48 41.48
CA ASP A 28 -53.15 25.82 40.24
C ASP A 28 -51.63 25.67 40.16
N GLN A 29 -50.87 26.70 40.57
CA GLN A 29 -49.41 26.63 40.61
C GLN A 29 -48.92 25.58 41.62
N VAL A 30 -49.51 25.54 42.82
CA VAL A 30 -49.18 24.52 43.83
C VAL A 30 -49.49 23.11 43.33
N ALA A 31 -50.64 22.92 42.67
CA ALA A 31 -51.01 21.64 42.08
C ALA A 31 -50.03 21.25 40.95
N ASN A 32 -49.63 22.19 40.10
CA ASN A 32 -48.69 21.96 39.01
C ASN A 32 -47.29 21.62 39.53
N ILE A 33 -46.80 22.31 40.57
CA ILE A 33 -45.53 21.99 41.22
C ILE A 33 -45.55 20.57 41.79
N LYS A 34 -46.63 20.18 42.47
CA LYS A 34 -46.79 18.81 42.97
C LYS A 34 -46.78 17.79 41.82
N ALA A 35 -47.53 18.03 40.76
CA ALA A 35 -47.56 17.14 39.59
C ALA A 35 -46.19 17.00 38.92
N LEU A 36 -45.45 18.11 38.80
CA LEU A 36 -44.08 18.11 38.26
C LEU A 36 -43.10 17.38 39.18
N SER A 37 -43.22 17.53 40.51
CA SER A 37 -42.36 16.80 41.45
C SER A 37 -42.54 15.29 41.37
N ILE A 38 -43.78 14.81 41.14
CA ILE A 38 -44.06 13.38 40.95
C ILE A 38 -43.41 12.90 39.64
N LYS A 39 -43.56 13.66 38.55
CA LYS A 39 -42.93 13.33 37.26
C LYS A 39 -41.40 13.31 37.31
N VAL A 40 -40.78 14.18 38.11
CA VAL A 40 -39.32 14.16 38.31
C VAL A 40 -38.90 12.84 38.93
N VAL A 41 -39.55 12.42 40.03
CA VAL A 41 -39.24 11.15 40.69
C VAL A 41 -39.49 9.95 39.76
N GLU A 42 -40.59 9.95 39.00
CA GLU A 42 -40.87 8.90 38.02
C GLU A 42 -39.80 8.80 36.93
N ASN A 43 -39.30 9.94 36.43
CA ASN A 43 -38.27 9.98 35.40
C ASN A 43 -36.89 9.62 35.96
N GLU A 44 -36.57 10.00 37.19
CA GLU A 44 -35.35 9.55 37.88
C GLU A 44 -35.34 8.03 38.04
N ASN A 45 -36.45 7.44 38.48
CA ASN A 45 -36.58 5.98 38.59
C ASN A 45 -36.45 5.28 37.22
N LYS A 46 -37.03 5.84 36.16
CA LYS A 46 -36.85 5.33 34.78
C LYS A 46 -35.41 5.44 34.30
N LYS A 47 -34.72 6.53 34.64
CA LYS A 47 -33.31 6.71 34.30
C LYS A 47 -32.44 5.66 35.00
N ILE A 48 -32.64 5.48 36.31
CA ILE A 48 -31.92 4.47 37.10
C ILE A 48 -32.12 3.07 36.50
N SER A 49 -33.35 2.69 36.15
CA SER A 49 -33.61 1.37 35.57
C SER A 49 -32.98 1.19 34.18
N ILE A 50 -32.96 2.23 33.34
CA ILE A 50 -32.27 2.20 32.05
C ILE A 50 -30.76 2.09 32.24
N ASP A 51 -30.17 2.86 33.16
CA ASP A 51 -28.74 2.84 33.47
C ASP A 51 -28.31 1.46 33.99
N GLU A 52 -29.13 0.81 34.83
CA GLU A 52 -28.91 -0.57 35.27
C GLU A 52 -28.95 -1.56 34.10
N ILE A 53 -29.91 -1.44 33.19
CA ILE A 53 -29.98 -2.29 31.98
C ILE A 53 -28.76 -2.08 31.08
N ILE A 54 -28.31 -0.84 30.90
CA ILE A 54 -27.11 -0.52 30.11
C ILE A 54 -25.88 -1.17 30.77
N SER A 55 -25.70 -0.97 32.08
CA SER A 55 -24.59 -1.56 32.83
C SER A 55 -24.58 -3.10 32.73
N GLN A 56 -25.75 -3.74 32.85
CA GLN A 56 -25.87 -5.20 32.68
C GLN A 56 -25.50 -5.65 31.27
N LYS A 57 -25.95 -4.93 30.23
CA LYS A 57 -25.62 -5.24 28.83
C LYS A 57 -24.14 -5.03 28.55
N GLU A 58 -23.53 -3.96 29.05
CA GLU A 58 -22.09 -3.70 28.90
C GLU A 58 -21.26 -4.79 29.58
N GLN A 59 -21.67 -5.23 30.77
CA GLN A 59 -21.00 -6.33 31.48
C GLN A 59 -21.16 -7.66 30.73
N LEU A 60 -22.33 -7.94 30.18
CA LEU A 60 -22.56 -9.12 29.34
C LEU A 60 -21.73 -9.08 28.05
N ILE A 61 -21.61 -7.92 27.40
CA ILE A 61 -20.74 -7.73 26.23
C ILE A 61 -19.29 -7.99 26.62
N LYS A 62 -18.84 -7.47 27.76
CA LYS A 62 -17.47 -7.68 28.26
C LYS A 62 -17.19 -9.16 28.50
N THR A 63 -18.10 -9.88 29.16
CA THR A 63 -17.96 -11.33 29.41
C THR A 63 -17.95 -12.11 28.09
N LYS A 64 -18.89 -11.87 27.18
CA LYS A 64 -18.92 -12.53 25.87
C LYS A 64 -17.67 -12.23 25.02
N LYS A 65 -17.14 -11.00 25.06
CA LYS A 65 -15.88 -10.66 24.39
C LYS A 65 -14.69 -11.40 25.00
N ALA A 66 -14.66 -11.58 26.33
CA ALA A 66 -13.62 -12.36 26.99
C ALA A 66 -13.72 -13.86 26.64
N GLU A 67 -14.92 -14.43 26.57
CA GLU A 67 -15.17 -15.81 26.12
C GLU A 67 -14.78 -16.03 24.65
N LEU A 68 -14.88 -14.98 23.82
CA LEU A 68 -14.51 -15.04 22.41
C LEU A 68 -13.03 -14.76 22.13
N ARG A 69 -12.32 -14.10 23.06
CA ARG A 69 -10.84 -13.97 23.07
C ARG A 69 -10.20 -15.30 23.45
N ASP A 70 -10.53 -16.30 22.68
CA ASP A 70 -9.95 -17.61 22.76
C ASP A 70 -8.59 -17.55 22.06
N GLU A 71 -7.54 -17.30 22.84
CA GLU A 71 -6.17 -17.24 22.32
C GLU A 71 -5.76 -18.54 21.61
N GLU A 72 -6.44 -19.66 21.89
CA GLU A 72 -6.28 -20.93 21.17
C GLU A 72 -6.71 -20.80 19.70
N LYS A 73 -7.81 -20.09 19.41
CA LYS A 73 -8.24 -19.81 18.03
C LYS A 73 -7.24 -18.94 17.28
N GLY A 74 -6.51 -18.08 17.99
CA GLY A 74 -5.41 -17.29 17.42
C GLY A 74 -4.29 -18.20 16.91
N ALA A 75 -3.88 -19.17 17.72
CA ALA A 75 -2.88 -20.17 17.33
C ALA A 75 -3.34 -21.02 16.16
N ASP A 76 -4.59 -21.48 16.16
CA ASP A 76 -5.16 -22.27 15.05
C ASP A 76 -5.09 -21.51 13.72
N LYS A 77 -5.37 -20.21 13.76
CA LYS A 77 -5.35 -19.36 12.57
C LYS A 77 -3.94 -19.10 12.06
N VAL A 78 -2.99 -18.91 12.97
CA VAL A 78 -1.57 -18.85 12.60
C VAL A 78 -1.12 -20.17 11.97
N ASN A 79 -1.52 -21.30 12.54
CA ASN A 79 -1.20 -22.63 12.02
C ASN A 79 -1.83 -22.87 10.65
N GLU A 80 -3.04 -22.39 10.40
CA GLU A 80 -3.68 -22.39 9.08
C GLU A 80 -2.84 -21.61 8.06
N LEU A 81 -2.41 -20.40 8.41
CA LEU A 81 -1.58 -19.56 7.54
C LEU A 81 -0.23 -20.22 7.24
N LEU A 82 0.45 -20.77 8.25
CA LEU A 82 1.73 -21.46 8.09
C LEU A 82 1.61 -22.68 7.16
N LYS A 83 0.57 -23.52 7.37
CA LYS A 83 0.33 -24.72 6.56
C LYS A 83 -0.07 -24.40 5.12
N ASN A 84 -0.99 -23.47 4.93
CA ASN A 84 -1.59 -23.21 3.62
C ASN A 84 -0.71 -22.34 2.72
N PHE A 85 0.04 -21.39 3.29
CA PHE A 85 0.77 -20.41 2.48
C PHE A 85 2.27 -20.67 2.42
N PHE A 86 2.88 -21.31 3.41
CA PHE A 86 4.34 -21.44 3.44
C PHE A 86 4.84 -22.86 3.22
N GLY A 87 3.96 -23.87 3.16
CA GLY A 87 4.36 -25.28 3.02
C GLY A 87 5.21 -25.80 4.18
N HIS A 88 5.38 -25.00 5.24
CA HIS A 88 6.11 -25.35 6.45
C HIS A 88 5.20 -26.18 7.34
N HIS A 89 4.99 -27.43 6.95
CA HIS A 89 4.25 -28.39 7.77
C HIS A 89 4.95 -28.70 9.11
N TYR A 90 6.23 -28.36 9.22
CA TYR A 90 7.00 -28.61 10.42
C TYR A 90 6.79 -27.56 11.51
N LEU A 91 6.38 -26.32 11.19
CA LEU A 91 6.26 -25.21 12.16
C LEU A 91 4.81 -24.98 12.60
N SER A 92 4.57 -24.94 13.92
CA SER A 92 3.27 -24.60 14.48
C SER A 92 3.38 -23.88 15.82
N LEU A 93 2.31 -23.17 16.19
CA LEU A 93 2.11 -22.58 17.51
C LEU A 93 1.16 -23.46 18.33
N GLN A 94 1.56 -23.78 19.55
CA GLN A 94 0.70 -24.40 20.55
C GLN A 94 0.43 -23.43 21.70
N PRO A 95 -0.84 -23.18 22.06
CA PRO A 95 -1.16 -22.39 23.24
C PRO A 95 -0.84 -23.17 24.52
N ILE A 96 -0.18 -22.51 25.46
CA ILE A 96 0.10 -23.01 26.81
C ILE A 96 -0.49 -22.02 27.81
N THR A 97 -1.60 -22.45 28.42
CA THR A 97 -2.28 -21.69 29.48
C THR A 97 -1.51 -21.81 30.79
N ASN A 98 -1.08 -20.69 31.34
CA ASN A 98 -0.41 -20.61 32.64
C ASN A 98 -1.13 -19.61 33.57
N LYS A 99 -0.73 -19.58 34.85
CA LYS A 99 -1.26 -18.61 35.84
C LYS A 99 -1.08 -17.13 35.44
N SER A 100 -0.15 -16.85 34.53
CA SER A 100 0.16 -15.49 34.03
C SER A 100 -0.54 -15.12 32.71
N GLY A 101 -1.38 -16.00 32.17
CA GLY A 101 -2.02 -15.86 30.86
C GLY A 101 -1.64 -16.97 29.88
N VAL A 102 -2.08 -16.84 28.63
CA VAL A 102 -1.75 -17.76 27.55
C VAL A 102 -0.40 -17.36 26.96
N ARG A 103 0.46 -18.35 26.71
CA ARG A 103 1.73 -18.20 26.00
C ARG A 103 1.73 -19.14 24.81
N PHE A 104 2.41 -18.79 23.73
CA PHE A 104 2.57 -19.69 22.60
C PHE A 104 3.93 -20.37 22.66
N GLU A 105 3.93 -21.68 22.48
CA GLU A 105 5.13 -22.47 22.27
C GLU A 105 5.26 -22.81 20.79
N VAL A 106 6.45 -22.62 20.25
CA VAL A 106 6.74 -22.92 18.86
C VAL A 106 7.20 -24.37 18.75
N ILE A 107 6.53 -25.13 17.90
CA ILE A 107 6.78 -26.55 17.66
C ILE A 107 7.36 -26.72 16.26
N ARG A 108 8.46 -27.47 16.16
CA ARG A 108 9.17 -27.90 14.95
C ARG A 108 9.21 -29.42 14.89
N ASP A 109 8.62 -30.03 13.88
CA ASP A 109 8.58 -31.50 13.70
C ASP A 109 8.08 -32.22 14.98
N ASP A 110 6.93 -31.77 15.49
CA ASP A 110 6.30 -32.26 16.73
C ASP A 110 7.17 -32.14 18.00
N LYS A 111 8.24 -31.33 17.97
CA LYS A 111 9.11 -31.05 19.11
C LYS A 111 9.20 -29.56 19.38
N LYS A 112 9.40 -29.19 20.65
CA LYS A 112 9.64 -27.81 21.03
C LYS A 112 10.85 -27.24 20.30
N ALA A 113 10.67 -26.12 19.60
CA ALA A 113 11.73 -25.39 18.94
C ALA A 113 12.41 -24.44 19.94
N TYR A 114 13.72 -24.59 20.12
CA TYR A 114 14.51 -23.72 21.01
C TYR A 114 15.25 -22.62 20.24
N HIS A 115 15.57 -22.84 18.97
CA HIS A 115 16.36 -21.93 18.14
C HIS A 115 15.61 -21.68 16.83
N LEU A 116 14.96 -20.52 16.73
CA LEU A 116 14.35 -20.05 15.50
C LEU A 116 15.38 -19.23 14.72
N SER A 117 15.42 -19.45 13.40
CA SER A 117 16.11 -18.53 12.51
C SER A 117 15.40 -17.17 12.49
N GLU A 118 16.11 -16.11 12.07
CA GLU A 118 15.50 -14.79 11.91
C GLU A 118 14.30 -14.82 10.96
N GLY A 119 14.42 -15.54 9.85
CA GLY A 119 13.33 -15.72 8.89
C GLY A 119 12.10 -16.39 9.50
N GLU A 120 12.28 -17.44 10.32
CA GLU A 120 11.18 -18.09 11.03
C GLU A 120 10.51 -17.17 12.06
N CYS A 121 11.29 -16.36 12.78
CA CYS A 121 10.78 -15.36 13.72
C CYS A 121 9.93 -14.30 12.99
N SER A 122 10.46 -13.71 11.90
CA SER A 122 9.76 -12.72 11.08
C SER A 122 8.47 -13.30 10.50
N LEU A 123 8.53 -14.54 10.00
CA LEU A 123 7.38 -15.24 9.44
C LEU A 123 6.28 -15.47 10.48
N LEU A 124 6.64 -16.00 11.66
CA LEU A 124 5.69 -16.24 12.74
C LEU A 124 5.04 -14.93 13.22
N ALA A 125 5.84 -13.87 13.37
CA ALA A 125 5.35 -12.55 13.75
C ALA A 125 4.36 -12.01 12.70
N PHE A 126 4.67 -12.18 11.41
CA PHE A 126 3.78 -11.78 10.32
C PHE A 126 2.48 -12.58 10.31
N CYS A 127 2.53 -13.91 10.43
CA CYS A 127 1.33 -14.74 10.51
C CYS A 127 0.47 -14.40 11.73
N TYR A 128 1.10 -14.12 12.88
CA TYR A 128 0.41 -13.68 14.08
C TYR A 128 -0.29 -12.33 13.87
N PHE A 129 0.39 -11.38 13.24
CA PHE A 129 -0.18 -10.09 12.87
C PHE A 129 -1.41 -10.27 11.96
N MET A 130 -1.31 -11.12 10.94
CA MET A 130 -2.42 -11.42 10.03
C MET A 130 -3.60 -12.07 10.77
N ALA A 131 -3.35 -13.01 11.68
CA ALA A 131 -4.38 -13.61 12.51
C ALA A 131 -5.07 -12.57 13.41
N LYS A 132 -4.29 -11.61 13.94
CA LYS A 132 -4.81 -10.52 14.76
C LYS A 132 -5.68 -9.53 13.98
N LEU A 133 -5.45 -9.32 12.68
CA LEU A 133 -6.34 -8.51 11.85
C LEU A 133 -7.73 -9.12 11.71
N GLU A 134 -7.85 -10.44 11.84
CA GLU A 134 -9.13 -11.15 11.81
C GLU A 134 -9.76 -11.37 13.20
N ASP A 135 -9.19 -10.78 14.26
CA ASP A 135 -9.70 -10.82 15.64
C ASP A 135 -10.95 -9.93 15.81
N ILE A 136 -11.71 -10.12 16.88
CA ILE A 136 -13.01 -9.47 17.12
C ILE A 136 -12.89 -7.95 17.19
N ASP A 137 -11.80 -7.46 17.76
CA ASP A 137 -11.59 -6.03 17.96
C ASP A 137 -11.22 -5.31 16.64
N THR A 138 -10.76 -6.03 15.62
CA THR A 138 -10.35 -5.47 14.32
C THR A 138 -11.28 -5.86 13.16
N LYS A 139 -12.05 -6.94 13.32
CA LYS A 139 -12.93 -7.44 12.26
C LYS A 139 -14.04 -6.43 11.96
N GLY A 140 -14.03 -5.91 10.73
CA GLY A 140 -15.02 -4.95 10.24
C GLY A 140 -14.76 -3.49 10.62
N SER A 141 -13.72 -3.18 11.40
CA SER A 141 -13.40 -1.82 11.82
C SER A 141 -12.53 -1.02 10.83
N LYS A 142 -12.08 -1.66 9.74
CA LYS A 142 -11.18 -1.08 8.71
C LYS A 142 -10.03 -0.25 9.33
N PRO A 143 -9.11 -0.89 10.08
CA PRO A 143 -8.02 -0.19 10.75
C PRO A 143 -7.03 0.49 9.77
N ILE A 144 -6.20 1.38 10.33
CA ILE A 144 -4.95 1.80 9.68
C ILE A 144 -3.93 0.68 9.89
N ILE A 145 -3.40 0.15 8.80
CA ILE A 145 -2.43 -0.94 8.79
C ILE A 145 -1.07 -0.39 8.37
N TRP A 146 -0.04 -0.68 9.16
CA TRP A 146 1.35 -0.38 8.83
C TRP A 146 2.17 -1.66 8.88
N ILE A 147 2.84 -2.00 7.79
CA ILE A 147 3.70 -3.17 7.66
C ILE A 147 5.10 -2.68 7.27
N ASP A 148 6.05 -2.78 8.20
CA ASP A 148 7.44 -2.39 7.96
C ASP A 148 8.31 -3.58 7.61
N ASP A 149 8.82 -3.57 6.38
CA ASP A 149 9.72 -4.56 5.79
C ASP A 149 9.42 -6.03 6.13
N PRO A 150 8.28 -6.58 5.66
CA PRO A 150 7.78 -7.89 6.07
C PRO A 150 8.59 -9.07 5.52
N ILE A 151 9.71 -8.82 4.84
CA ILE A 151 10.53 -9.81 4.16
C ILE A 151 11.99 -9.86 4.67
N SER A 152 12.29 -9.19 5.78
CA SER A 152 13.62 -9.23 6.41
C SER A 152 14.07 -10.68 6.70
N SER A 153 15.26 -11.04 6.20
CA SER A 153 15.88 -12.37 6.35
C SER A 153 15.06 -13.54 5.77
N LEU A 154 14.22 -13.28 4.77
CA LEU A 154 13.44 -14.29 4.04
C LEU A 154 14.05 -14.63 2.67
N ASP A 155 13.91 -15.88 2.23
CA ASP A 155 14.32 -16.28 0.88
C ASP A 155 13.36 -15.75 -0.20
N SER A 156 13.75 -15.89 -1.47
CA SER A 156 12.97 -15.43 -2.62
C SER A 156 11.59 -16.10 -2.77
N ASN A 157 11.38 -17.31 -2.24
CA ASN A 157 10.06 -17.97 -2.26
C ASN A 157 9.11 -17.32 -1.25
N HIS A 158 9.62 -16.96 -0.08
CA HIS A 158 8.84 -16.31 0.96
C HIS A 158 8.34 -14.91 0.56
N ILE A 159 9.09 -14.17 -0.27
CA ILE A 159 8.67 -12.86 -0.79
C ILE A 159 7.30 -12.96 -1.49
N PHE A 160 7.11 -13.97 -2.34
CA PHE A 160 5.85 -14.18 -3.05
C PHE A 160 4.70 -14.52 -2.09
N PHE A 161 4.95 -15.34 -1.07
CA PHE A 161 3.93 -15.73 -0.09
C PHE A 161 3.47 -14.55 0.78
N ILE A 162 4.41 -13.75 1.27
CA ILE A 162 4.11 -12.53 2.03
C ILE A 162 3.27 -11.57 1.17
N TYR A 163 3.69 -11.33 -0.07
CA TYR A 163 2.90 -10.52 -1.02
C TYR A 163 1.49 -11.09 -1.22
N SER A 164 1.37 -12.40 -1.45
CA SER A 164 0.10 -13.06 -1.73
C SER A 164 -0.85 -12.95 -0.54
N LEU A 165 -0.34 -13.09 0.69
CA LEU A 165 -1.14 -12.89 1.90
C LEU A 165 -1.62 -11.45 2.05
N ILE A 166 -0.76 -10.46 1.83
CA ILE A 166 -1.17 -9.05 1.85
C ILE A 166 -2.24 -8.81 0.80
N ASN A 167 -2.02 -9.28 -0.44
CA ASN A 167 -2.94 -9.04 -1.53
C ASN A 167 -4.30 -9.70 -1.29
N GLU A 168 -4.33 -10.99 -0.95
CA GLU A 168 -5.58 -11.73 -0.79
C GLU A 168 -6.32 -11.38 0.50
N LYS A 169 -5.61 -11.30 1.64
CA LYS A 169 -6.26 -11.12 2.94
C LYS A 169 -6.52 -9.66 3.27
N ILE A 170 -5.63 -8.75 2.87
CA ILE A 170 -5.76 -7.32 3.19
C ILE A 170 -6.38 -6.54 2.03
N VAL A 171 -5.77 -6.63 0.84
CA VAL A 171 -6.12 -5.77 -0.30
C VAL A 171 -7.45 -6.14 -0.94
N ASN A 172 -7.59 -7.39 -1.41
CA ASN A 172 -8.78 -7.87 -2.11
C ASN A 172 -10.03 -7.82 -1.23
N ASN A 173 -9.89 -8.15 0.05
CA ASN A 173 -10.96 -8.07 1.04
C ASN A 173 -11.22 -6.66 1.56
N HIS A 174 -10.35 -5.70 1.22
CA HIS A 174 -10.44 -4.29 1.59
C HIS A 174 -10.75 -4.07 3.09
N ILE A 175 -9.97 -4.74 3.95
CA ILE A 175 -10.14 -4.72 5.41
C ILE A 175 -9.42 -3.53 6.09
N PHE A 176 -9.03 -2.51 5.34
CA PHE A 176 -8.25 -1.38 5.85
C PHE A 176 -8.91 -0.04 5.50
N GLY A 177 -8.68 0.95 6.36
CA GLY A 177 -8.95 2.36 6.06
C GLY A 177 -7.76 2.99 5.33
N GLN A 178 -6.54 2.67 5.79
CA GLN A 178 -5.27 3.03 5.15
C GLN A 178 -4.29 1.87 5.30
N LEU A 179 -3.46 1.63 4.27
CA LEU A 179 -2.45 0.58 4.25
C LEU A 179 -1.10 1.20 3.86
N PHE A 180 -0.15 1.14 4.79
CA PHE A 180 1.24 1.53 4.58
C PHE A 180 2.11 0.28 4.56
N ILE A 181 2.92 0.15 3.51
CA ILE A 181 3.91 -0.93 3.38
C ILE A 181 5.24 -0.26 3.05
N SER A 182 6.22 -0.39 3.95
CA SER A 182 7.60 0.01 3.70
C SER A 182 8.44 -1.22 3.43
N THR A 183 9.43 -1.08 2.55
CA THR A 183 10.45 -2.10 2.29
C THR A 183 11.66 -1.45 1.66
N HIS A 184 12.83 -2.06 1.87
CA HIS A 184 14.06 -1.72 1.15
C HIS A 184 14.32 -2.68 -0.02
N ASN A 185 13.49 -3.73 -0.19
CA ASN A 185 13.70 -4.77 -1.17
C ASN A 185 12.95 -4.50 -2.48
N LEU A 186 13.72 -4.40 -3.56
CA LEU A 186 13.20 -4.07 -4.89
C LEU A 186 12.39 -5.21 -5.52
N ASP A 187 12.68 -6.47 -5.18
CA ASP A 187 11.91 -7.62 -5.67
C ASP A 187 10.53 -7.67 -5.03
N PHE A 188 10.43 -7.38 -3.73
CA PHE A 188 9.15 -7.23 -3.06
C PHE A 188 8.36 -6.02 -3.61
N LEU A 189 9.04 -4.90 -3.88
CA LEU A 189 8.42 -3.74 -4.55
C LEU A 189 7.86 -4.11 -5.94
N LYS A 190 8.52 -4.97 -6.72
CA LYS A 190 7.98 -5.47 -8.01
C LYS A 190 6.61 -6.13 -7.83
N TYR A 191 6.43 -6.91 -6.76
CA TYR A 191 5.14 -7.52 -6.46
C TYR A 191 4.11 -6.49 -5.97
N LEU A 192 4.47 -5.60 -5.05
CA LEU A 192 3.58 -4.53 -4.57
C LEU A 192 3.13 -3.59 -5.70
N ARG A 193 3.89 -3.46 -6.78
CA ARG A 193 3.48 -2.73 -7.99
C ARG A 193 2.28 -3.32 -8.71
N LYS A 194 2.06 -4.63 -8.58
CA LYS A 194 0.91 -5.34 -9.18
C LYS A 194 -0.42 -5.04 -8.49
N VAL A 195 -0.40 -4.48 -7.27
CA VAL A 195 -1.61 -4.05 -6.58
C VAL A 195 -2.28 -2.93 -7.38
N ASP A 196 -3.41 -3.18 -8.02
CA ASP A 196 -3.96 -2.30 -9.07
C ASP A 196 -4.76 -1.10 -8.54
N GLY A 197 -4.81 -0.91 -7.23
CA GLY A 197 -5.62 0.15 -6.62
C GLY A 197 -7.12 -0.13 -6.68
N LYS A 198 -7.52 -1.40 -6.86
CA LYS A 198 -8.93 -1.82 -6.95
C LYS A 198 -9.21 -2.96 -5.99
N PHE A 199 -10.47 -3.09 -5.60
CA PHE A 199 -10.99 -4.24 -4.87
C PHE A 199 -12.41 -4.56 -5.32
N LEU A 200 -12.86 -5.78 -5.06
CA LEU A 200 -14.24 -6.19 -5.29
C LEU A 200 -15.08 -5.86 -4.06
N ASN A 201 -16.12 -5.06 -4.24
CA ASN A 201 -17.05 -4.79 -3.15
C ASN A 201 -18.03 -5.97 -2.94
N ALA A 202 -18.85 -5.91 -1.89
CA ALA A 202 -19.83 -6.96 -1.57
C ALA A 202 -20.85 -7.26 -2.69
N SER A 203 -21.01 -6.34 -3.66
CA SER A 203 -21.87 -6.52 -4.84
C SER A 203 -21.14 -7.11 -6.06
N GLY A 204 -19.87 -7.49 -5.91
CA GLY A 204 -19.03 -8.01 -6.99
C GLY A 204 -18.57 -6.94 -7.99
N LYS A 205 -18.71 -5.65 -7.66
CA LYS A 205 -18.27 -4.54 -8.51
C LYS A 205 -16.89 -4.06 -8.08
N HIS A 206 -16.05 -3.73 -9.06
CA HIS A 206 -14.75 -3.11 -8.80
C HIS A 206 -14.93 -1.70 -8.24
N GLN A 207 -14.25 -1.42 -7.13
CA GLN A 207 -14.14 -0.10 -6.53
C GLN A 207 -12.67 0.29 -6.43
N ASN A 208 -12.36 1.54 -6.79
CA ASN A 208 -11.00 2.06 -6.75
C ASN A 208 -10.68 2.65 -5.37
N TYR A 209 -9.41 2.58 -4.97
CA TYR A 209 -8.85 3.33 -3.85
C TYR A 209 -7.57 4.06 -4.28
N GLN A 210 -7.20 5.09 -3.52
CA GLN A 210 -6.00 5.87 -3.80
C GLN A 210 -4.75 5.07 -3.46
N LYS A 211 -3.75 5.17 -4.33
CA LYS A 211 -2.48 4.47 -4.19
C LYS A 211 -1.36 5.42 -4.60
N GLU A 212 -0.35 5.54 -3.76
CA GLU A 212 0.83 6.37 -4.04
C GLU A 212 2.10 5.69 -3.55
N TYR A 213 3.21 6.00 -4.21
CA TYR A 213 4.53 5.48 -3.86
C TYR A 213 5.42 6.59 -3.32
N PHE A 214 6.12 6.28 -2.24
CA PHE A 214 7.05 7.20 -1.60
C PHE A 214 8.44 6.60 -1.56
N LEU A 215 9.45 7.46 -1.67
CA LEU A 215 10.85 7.14 -1.43
C LEU A 215 11.28 7.78 -0.13
N ILE A 216 11.79 6.96 0.79
CA ILE A 216 12.42 7.42 2.02
C ILE A 216 13.93 7.43 1.77
N SER A 217 14.56 8.59 1.90
CA SER A 217 15.99 8.76 1.68
C SER A 217 16.63 9.43 2.89
N ARG A 218 17.82 8.95 3.27
CA ARG A 218 18.64 9.61 4.28
C ARG A 218 19.47 10.70 3.62
N VAL A 219 19.33 11.94 4.10
CA VAL A 219 20.11 13.10 3.71
C VAL A 219 20.88 13.57 4.95
N ASN A 220 22.17 13.26 5.00
CA ASN A 220 23.04 13.48 6.16
C ASN A 220 22.45 12.83 7.43
N ASP A 221 22.06 13.66 8.40
CA ASP A 221 21.48 13.24 9.69
C ASP A 221 19.95 13.27 9.72
N THR A 222 19.30 13.50 8.57
CA THR A 222 17.84 13.59 8.46
C THR A 222 17.28 12.57 7.47
N SER A 223 16.05 12.12 7.70
CA SER A 223 15.31 11.31 6.74
C SER A 223 14.28 12.18 6.02
N LYS A 224 14.23 12.10 4.70
CA LYS A 224 13.27 12.80 3.86
C LYS A 224 12.37 11.79 3.16
N ILE A 225 11.07 12.06 3.21
CA ILE A 225 10.07 11.35 2.43
C ILE A 225 9.73 12.21 1.22
N SER A 226 9.80 11.62 0.03
CA SER A 226 9.39 12.27 -1.23
C SER A 226 8.52 11.32 -2.05
N ILE A 227 7.76 11.87 -2.99
CA ILE A 227 7.07 11.04 -3.99
C ILE A 227 8.12 10.20 -4.74
N MET A 228 7.84 8.91 -4.94
CA MET A 228 8.73 8.03 -5.67
C MET A 228 8.90 8.56 -7.11
N PRO A 229 10.14 8.72 -7.58
CA PRO A 229 10.38 9.17 -8.94
C PRO A 229 9.72 8.27 -9.98
N LYS A 230 9.27 8.88 -11.09
CA LYS A 230 8.60 8.17 -12.20
C LYS A 230 9.39 6.96 -12.68
N TYR A 231 10.71 7.07 -12.78
CA TYR A 231 11.55 5.95 -13.25
C TYR A 231 11.57 4.73 -12.31
N LEU A 232 11.24 4.87 -11.03
CA LEU A 232 11.06 3.72 -10.12
C LEU A 232 9.61 3.25 -10.09
N LYS A 233 8.67 4.16 -10.32
CA LYS A 233 7.22 3.91 -10.28
C LYS A 233 6.71 3.22 -11.55
N GLU A 234 7.15 3.68 -12.72
CA GLU A 234 6.58 3.34 -14.02
C GLU A 234 7.26 2.13 -14.68
N TYR A 235 8.57 1.97 -14.56
CA TYR A 235 9.28 0.87 -15.21
C TYR A 235 9.27 -0.40 -14.38
N VAL A 236 8.77 -1.49 -14.96
CA VAL A 236 8.75 -2.82 -14.33
C VAL A 236 10.19 -3.33 -14.10
N THR A 237 11.06 -3.17 -15.09
CA THR A 237 12.47 -3.58 -15.04
C THR A 237 13.39 -2.52 -15.67
N GLU A 238 14.69 -2.62 -15.41
CA GLU A 238 15.70 -1.79 -16.09
C GLU A 238 15.64 -1.98 -17.61
N PHE A 239 15.33 -3.18 -18.10
CA PHE A 239 15.13 -3.45 -19.52
C PHE A 239 14.04 -2.57 -20.14
N ASN A 240 12.89 -2.41 -19.46
CA ASN A 240 11.82 -1.51 -19.93
C ASN A 240 12.29 -0.04 -19.96
N TYR A 241 13.04 0.38 -18.94
CA TYR A 241 13.62 1.74 -18.90
C TYR A 241 14.57 1.97 -20.07
N LEU A 242 15.50 1.04 -20.31
CA LEU A 242 16.50 1.14 -21.38
C LEU A 242 15.84 1.18 -22.76
N PHE A 243 14.85 0.32 -23.00
CA PHE A 243 14.01 0.39 -24.20
C PHE A 243 13.38 1.76 -24.37
N HIS A 244 12.76 2.30 -23.30
CA HIS A 244 12.12 3.62 -23.39
C HIS A 244 13.10 4.75 -23.72
N GLN A 245 14.32 4.72 -23.17
CA GLN A 245 15.33 5.72 -23.50
C GLN A 245 15.73 5.66 -24.99
N ILE A 246 15.90 4.45 -25.53
CA ILE A 246 16.19 4.25 -26.96
C ILE A 246 15.02 4.75 -27.81
N TYR A 247 13.77 4.42 -27.44
CA TYR A 247 12.58 4.88 -28.13
C TYR A 247 12.46 6.42 -28.10
N LYS A 248 12.68 7.07 -26.96
CA LYS A 248 12.70 8.53 -26.87
C LYS A 248 13.73 9.15 -27.81
N CYS A 249 14.94 8.61 -27.86
CA CYS A 249 15.96 9.06 -28.81
C CYS A 249 15.51 8.92 -30.27
N SER A 250 14.66 7.95 -30.63
CA SER A 250 14.23 7.77 -32.01
C SER A 250 13.12 8.75 -32.42
N VAL A 251 12.26 9.17 -31.49
CA VAL A 251 11.08 10.01 -31.77
C VAL A 251 11.30 11.50 -31.54
N ILE A 252 12.26 11.90 -30.70
CA ILE A 252 12.55 13.33 -30.45
C ILE A 252 13.09 13.95 -31.75
N GLU A 253 12.40 14.95 -32.28
CA GLU A 253 12.79 15.66 -33.50
C GLU A 253 13.68 16.88 -33.23
N VAL A 254 13.42 17.59 -32.13
CA VAL A 254 14.14 18.82 -31.73
C VAL A 254 14.85 18.59 -30.41
N ILE A 255 16.16 18.82 -30.40
CA ILE A 255 16.98 18.67 -29.19
C ILE A 255 17.06 20.01 -28.47
N ASP A 256 16.78 19.99 -27.18
CA ASP A 256 16.84 21.15 -26.30
C ASP A 256 17.38 20.77 -24.92
N ASP A 257 17.53 21.77 -24.04
CA ASP A 257 18.05 21.57 -22.68
C ASP A 257 17.19 20.63 -21.83
N SER A 258 15.92 20.40 -22.20
CA SER A 258 15.02 19.49 -21.47
C SER A 258 15.25 18.02 -21.82
N ASN A 259 15.82 17.72 -22.98
CA ASN A 259 15.93 16.37 -23.52
C ASN A 259 17.34 15.93 -23.92
N TYR A 260 18.31 16.85 -23.97
CA TYR A 260 19.70 16.55 -24.34
C TYR A 260 20.33 15.39 -23.53
N ILE A 261 19.97 15.27 -22.24
CA ILE A 261 20.46 14.20 -21.34
C ILE A 261 20.10 12.79 -21.86
N THR A 262 18.97 12.64 -22.55
CA THR A 262 18.54 11.35 -23.13
C THR A 262 19.50 10.90 -24.23
N PHE A 263 19.98 11.82 -25.05
CA PHE A 263 20.98 11.56 -26.07
C PHE A 263 22.36 11.34 -25.45
N TYR A 264 22.79 12.20 -24.54
CA TYR A 264 24.09 12.07 -23.87
C TYR A 264 24.30 10.66 -23.26
N ASN A 265 23.27 10.08 -22.66
CA ASN A 265 23.33 8.74 -22.06
C ASN A 265 23.04 7.59 -23.05
N PHE A 266 22.75 7.88 -24.31
CA PHE A 266 22.28 6.90 -25.29
C PHE A 266 23.24 5.73 -25.43
N GLY A 267 24.56 5.98 -25.51
CA GLY A 267 25.54 4.92 -25.73
C GLY A 267 25.50 3.84 -24.65
N ASN A 268 25.55 4.25 -23.38
CA ASN A 268 25.47 3.34 -22.24
C ASN A 268 24.10 2.63 -22.15
N ASN A 269 23.02 3.35 -22.45
CA ASN A 269 21.67 2.77 -22.44
C ASN A 269 21.52 1.69 -23.54
N ALA A 270 21.99 1.97 -24.75
CA ALA A 270 21.96 1.05 -25.88
C ALA A 270 22.79 -0.20 -25.62
N ARG A 271 24.02 -0.05 -25.08
CA ARG A 271 24.87 -1.18 -24.69
C ARG A 271 24.16 -2.10 -23.69
N LYS A 272 23.70 -1.55 -22.56
CA LYS A 272 22.99 -2.33 -21.54
C LYS A 272 21.72 -2.99 -22.09
N PHE A 273 20.99 -2.29 -22.97
CA PHE A 273 19.81 -2.86 -23.62
C PHE A 273 20.18 -4.09 -24.44
N PHE A 274 21.23 -4.02 -25.27
CA PHE A 274 21.67 -5.13 -26.10
C PHE A 274 22.25 -6.28 -25.28
N GLU A 275 22.97 -6.02 -24.18
CA GLU A 275 23.42 -7.05 -23.25
C GLU A 275 22.24 -7.91 -22.75
N ILE A 276 21.13 -7.27 -22.38
CA ILE A 276 19.94 -7.99 -21.92
C ILE A 276 19.18 -8.62 -23.10
N TYR A 277 18.91 -7.85 -24.16
CA TYR A 277 18.07 -8.28 -25.27
C TYR A 277 18.69 -9.44 -26.05
N LEU A 278 19.98 -9.34 -26.37
CA LEU A 278 20.69 -10.38 -27.12
C LEU A 278 20.97 -11.61 -26.26
N TYR A 279 21.07 -11.47 -24.94
CA TYR A 279 21.11 -12.64 -24.06
C TYR A 279 19.83 -13.48 -24.17
N TYR A 280 18.64 -12.85 -24.27
CA TYR A 280 17.40 -13.61 -24.48
C TYR A 280 17.23 -14.11 -25.91
N LYS A 281 17.74 -13.37 -26.90
CA LYS A 281 17.63 -13.74 -28.33
C LYS A 281 18.64 -14.80 -28.76
N TYR A 282 19.84 -14.78 -28.18
CA TYR A 282 20.97 -15.66 -28.46
C TYR A 282 21.60 -16.15 -27.13
N PRO A 283 20.90 -17.02 -26.37
CA PRO A 283 21.30 -17.40 -25.01
C PRO A 283 22.61 -18.18 -24.92
N ASP A 284 23.09 -18.73 -26.03
CA ASP A 284 24.38 -19.43 -26.14
C ASP A 284 25.58 -18.47 -26.26
N LYS A 285 25.38 -17.26 -26.80
CA LYS A 285 26.45 -16.30 -27.10
C LYS A 285 26.36 -14.99 -26.32
N GLY A 286 25.16 -14.55 -25.96
CA GLY A 286 24.95 -13.21 -25.38
C GLY A 286 25.24 -12.08 -26.36
N MET A 287 25.67 -10.93 -25.85
CA MET A 287 26.10 -9.80 -26.68
C MET A 287 27.55 -9.96 -27.12
N THR A 288 27.74 -10.15 -28.42
CA THR A 288 29.04 -10.15 -29.11
C THR A 288 28.92 -9.35 -30.40
N GLU A 289 30.04 -9.04 -31.04
CA GLU A 289 30.04 -8.40 -32.37
C GLU A 289 29.27 -9.25 -33.39
N GLU A 290 29.40 -10.57 -33.33
CA GLU A 290 28.66 -11.50 -34.19
C GLU A 290 27.14 -11.41 -33.96
N THR A 291 26.68 -11.43 -32.70
CA THR A 291 25.23 -11.38 -32.42
C THR A 291 24.63 -10.01 -32.69
N LEU A 292 25.41 -8.93 -32.58
CA LEU A 292 25.03 -7.60 -33.04
C LEU A 292 24.91 -7.56 -34.57
N ASN A 293 25.87 -8.12 -35.31
CA ASN A 293 25.82 -8.24 -36.77
C ASN A 293 24.58 -9.02 -37.22
N LEU A 294 24.28 -10.14 -36.56
CA LEU A 294 23.08 -10.95 -36.82
C LEU A 294 21.80 -10.18 -36.51
N PHE A 295 21.77 -9.39 -35.43
CA PHE A 295 20.61 -8.56 -35.11
C PHE A 295 20.30 -7.54 -36.21
N PHE A 296 21.32 -7.02 -36.91
CA PHE A 296 21.15 -6.09 -38.03
C PHE A 296 21.20 -6.77 -39.42
N ASP A 297 20.93 -8.08 -39.52
CA ASP A 297 20.91 -8.86 -40.77
C ASP A 297 22.20 -8.76 -41.62
N GLY A 298 23.36 -8.55 -40.99
CA GLY A 298 24.63 -8.38 -41.71
C GLY A 298 24.76 -7.07 -42.49
N ASP A 299 23.86 -6.10 -42.27
CA ASP A 299 24.01 -4.74 -42.76
C ASP A 299 25.26 -4.11 -42.11
N ASN A 300 26.07 -3.30 -42.81
CA ASN A 300 27.40 -2.82 -42.33
C ASN A 300 27.34 -1.72 -41.25
N ILE A 301 26.18 -1.53 -40.63
CA ILE A 301 25.91 -0.57 -39.55
C ILE A 301 26.52 -0.93 -38.16
N PRO A 302 26.79 -2.21 -37.82
CA PRO A 302 27.39 -2.62 -36.55
C PRO A 302 28.72 -1.97 -36.23
N ALA A 303 29.50 -1.50 -37.20
CA ALA A 303 30.73 -0.76 -36.88
C ALA A 303 30.44 0.58 -36.17
N LEU A 304 29.33 1.26 -36.51
CA LEU A 304 28.98 2.56 -35.92
C LEU A 304 28.37 2.41 -34.51
N LEU A 305 27.62 1.33 -34.28
CA LEU A 305 27.02 0.98 -32.98
C LEU A 305 28.00 0.25 -32.05
N THR A 306 28.87 -0.60 -32.59
CA THR A 306 29.77 -1.47 -31.81
C THR A 306 31.09 -0.77 -31.51
N ASP A 307 31.68 0.02 -32.42
CA ASP A 307 32.89 0.78 -32.08
C ASP A 307 32.56 2.11 -31.39
N ARG A 308 31.68 2.94 -31.93
CA ARG A 308 31.47 4.27 -31.31
C ARG A 308 30.61 4.21 -30.06
N ILE A 309 29.46 3.56 -30.11
CA ILE A 309 28.54 3.54 -28.96
C ILE A 309 29.06 2.66 -27.81
N ASN A 310 29.64 1.50 -28.13
CA ASN A 310 30.22 0.61 -27.11
C ASN A 310 31.59 1.11 -26.64
N ASN A 311 32.56 1.34 -27.55
CA ASN A 311 33.94 1.65 -27.14
C ASN A 311 34.16 3.15 -26.86
N GLU A 312 33.64 4.07 -27.69
CA GLU A 312 33.93 5.51 -27.56
C GLU A 312 33.00 6.23 -26.56
N TYR A 313 31.68 6.10 -26.71
CA TYR A 313 30.69 6.85 -25.91
C TYR A 313 30.33 6.18 -24.57
N SER A 314 30.41 4.85 -24.45
CA SER A 314 30.14 4.15 -23.19
C SER A 314 31.40 3.95 -22.33
N HIS A 315 32.59 3.84 -22.93
CA HIS A 315 33.82 3.49 -22.22
C HIS A 315 34.96 4.51 -22.33
N LEU A 316 34.81 5.57 -23.15
CA LEU A 316 35.88 6.56 -23.40
C LEU A 316 37.21 5.89 -23.82
N CYS A 317 37.13 4.75 -24.51
CA CYS A 317 38.32 4.07 -25.00
C CYS A 317 38.91 4.87 -26.18
N GLY A 318 40.09 5.46 -25.96
CA GLY A 318 40.88 6.14 -26.98
C GLY A 318 40.96 7.66 -26.80
N VAL A 319 42.12 8.12 -26.29
CA VAL A 319 42.65 9.51 -26.30
C VAL A 319 41.81 10.58 -25.57
N PHE A 320 42.45 11.28 -24.62
CA PHE A 320 41.91 12.40 -23.82
C PHE A 320 41.18 13.48 -24.64
N GLU A 321 41.60 13.70 -25.89
CA GLU A 321 41.00 14.65 -26.84
C GLU A 321 39.53 14.34 -27.15
N ARG A 322 39.06 13.10 -27.00
CA ARG A 322 37.65 12.74 -27.30
C ARG A 322 36.66 13.13 -26.21
N GLY A 323 37.13 13.38 -24.98
CA GLY A 323 36.33 14.02 -23.92
C GLY A 323 36.24 15.54 -24.06
N SER A 324 36.90 16.14 -25.06
CA SER A 324 36.94 17.60 -25.25
C SER A 324 35.89 18.13 -26.22
N SER A 325 35.25 17.24 -27.01
CA SER A 325 34.20 17.59 -27.96
C SER A 325 32.80 17.29 -27.39
N PRO A 326 31.79 18.14 -27.63
CA PRO A 326 30.41 17.84 -27.30
C PRO A 326 29.94 16.55 -28.00
N VAL A 327 29.05 15.81 -27.35
CA VAL A 327 28.49 14.56 -27.88
C VAL A 327 27.69 14.84 -29.16
N GLU A 328 27.95 14.09 -30.24
CA GLU A 328 27.25 14.25 -31.51
C GLU A 328 25.83 13.65 -31.45
N VAL A 329 24.85 14.51 -31.20
CA VAL A 329 23.44 14.13 -31.04
C VAL A 329 22.78 13.53 -32.30
N PRO A 330 23.06 14.00 -33.54
CA PRO A 330 22.41 13.47 -34.75
C PRO A 330 22.69 11.98 -34.99
N GLU A 331 23.90 11.51 -34.67
CA GLU A 331 24.28 10.11 -34.86
C GLU A 331 23.49 9.17 -33.94
N MET A 332 23.25 9.61 -32.70
CA MET A 332 22.50 8.86 -31.70
C MET A 332 21.03 8.70 -32.09
N GLN A 333 20.43 9.74 -32.68
CA GLN A 333 19.06 9.69 -33.18
C GLN A 333 18.93 8.69 -34.34
N ILE A 334 19.89 8.68 -35.28
CA ILE A 334 19.91 7.74 -36.41
C ILE A 334 20.06 6.30 -35.91
N ALA A 335 20.99 6.08 -34.98
CA ALA A 335 21.18 4.80 -34.31
C ALA A 335 19.90 4.32 -33.63
N ALA A 336 19.26 5.17 -32.83
CA ALA A 336 18.02 4.87 -32.14
C ALA A 336 16.90 4.48 -33.11
N LYS A 337 16.69 5.26 -34.18
CA LYS A 337 15.70 4.95 -35.23
C LYS A 337 15.91 3.57 -35.82
N ARG A 338 17.14 3.21 -36.17
CA ARG A 338 17.46 1.89 -36.72
C ARG A 338 17.19 0.75 -35.73
N ILE A 339 17.55 0.94 -34.46
CA ILE A 339 17.24 -0.05 -33.41
C ILE A 339 15.73 -0.27 -33.34
N ILE A 340 14.96 0.81 -33.30
CA ILE A 340 13.49 0.74 -33.23
C ILE A 340 12.89 0.09 -34.48
N THR A 341 13.33 0.45 -35.69
CA THR A 341 12.89 -0.18 -36.94
C THR A 341 13.19 -1.67 -36.97
N LYS A 342 14.32 -2.11 -36.41
CA LYS A 342 14.64 -3.54 -36.32
C LYS A 342 13.78 -4.25 -35.29
N LEU A 343 13.54 -3.64 -34.13
CA LEU A 343 12.67 -4.20 -33.10
C LEU A 343 11.22 -4.31 -33.57
N SER A 344 10.74 -3.36 -34.38
CA SER A 344 9.37 -3.37 -34.90
C SER A 344 9.10 -4.47 -35.92
N ALA A 345 10.13 -5.14 -36.45
CA ALA A 345 9.96 -6.34 -37.26
C ALA A 345 9.24 -7.46 -36.49
N ASP A 346 9.48 -7.57 -35.17
CA ASP A 346 8.65 -8.37 -34.26
C ASP A 346 7.57 -7.48 -33.64
N ARG A 347 6.48 -7.32 -34.38
CA ARG A 347 5.39 -6.42 -34.03
C ARG A 347 4.74 -6.75 -32.68
N GLU A 348 4.55 -8.03 -32.37
CA GLU A 348 3.90 -8.44 -31.12
C GLU A 348 4.76 -8.04 -29.92
N GLN A 349 6.06 -8.39 -29.97
CA GLN A 349 7.01 -7.98 -28.94
C GLN A 349 7.12 -6.46 -28.84
N PHE A 350 7.21 -5.75 -29.97
CA PHE A 350 7.36 -4.30 -30.00
C PHE A 350 6.15 -3.56 -29.40
N ILE A 351 4.93 -3.98 -29.71
CA ILE A 351 3.71 -3.43 -29.08
C ILE A 351 3.71 -3.71 -27.57
N GLY A 352 4.15 -4.90 -27.15
CA GLY A 352 4.32 -5.24 -25.73
C GLY A 352 5.30 -4.30 -25.03
N LEU A 353 6.44 -4.01 -25.69
CA LEU A 353 7.46 -3.09 -25.17
C LEU A 353 6.91 -1.66 -25.03
N LEU A 354 6.23 -1.12 -26.05
CA LEU A 354 5.60 0.21 -25.99
C LEU A 354 4.58 0.33 -24.85
N LYS A 355 3.67 -0.65 -24.74
CA LYS A 355 2.69 -0.69 -23.64
C LYS A 355 3.36 -0.75 -22.26
N SER A 356 4.48 -1.47 -22.16
CA SER A 356 5.20 -1.62 -20.89
C SER A 356 5.83 -0.33 -20.38
N VAL A 357 6.00 0.67 -21.25
CA VAL A 357 6.59 1.98 -20.92
C VAL A 357 5.56 3.11 -20.97
N GLY A 358 4.28 2.78 -21.19
CA GLY A 358 3.18 3.74 -21.18
C GLY A 358 2.97 4.50 -22.49
N GLU A 359 3.59 4.05 -23.60
CA GLU A 359 3.45 4.68 -24.91
C GLU A 359 2.17 4.22 -25.62
N ASP A 360 1.55 5.14 -26.37
CA ASP A 360 0.29 4.88 -27.06
C ASP A 360 0.52 4.00 -28.31
N THR A 361 -0.20 2.88 -28.36
CA THR A 361 -0.13 1.91 -29.46
C THR A 361 -1.32 1.98 -30.41
N SER A 362 -2.27 2.89 -30.20
CA SER A 362 -3.51 2.99 -31.00
C SER A 362 -3.24 3.27 -32.49
N ASN A 363 -2.16 4.00 -32.79
CA ASN A 363 -1.83 4.44 -34.14
C ASN A 363 -1.06 3.38 -34.94
N ILE A 364 -0.51 2.34 -34.29
CA ILE A 364 0.30 1.31 -34.94
C ILE A 364 -0.65 0.21 -35.46
N SER A 365 -1.55 0.53 -36.39
CA SER A 365 -2.64 -0.37 -36.82
C SER A 365 -2.44 -1.02 -38.19
N SER A 366 -1.46 -0.60 -39.00
CA SER A 366 -1.21 -1.19 -40.33
C SER A 366 0.28 -1.48 -40.60
N ALA A 367 0.55 -2.40 -41.53
CA ALA A 367 1.87 -2.98 -41.81
C ALA A 367 2.83 -2.05 -42.61
N SER A 368 2.47 -0.79 -42.83
CA SER A 368 3.17 0.12 -43.75
C SER A 368 3.65 1.43 -43.13
N GLU A 369 3.53 1.61 -41.80
CA GLU A 369 3.85 2.88 -41.12
C GLU A 369 4.92 2.76 -40.03
N VAL A 370 5.78 1.72 -40.08
CA VAL A 370 6.93 1.61 -39.15
C VAL A 370 8.26 1.68 -39.88
#